data_AF-A0A952XKQ8-F1
#
_entry.id   AF-A0A952XKQ8-F1
#
_cell.length_a   1.000
_cell.length_b   1.000
_cell.length_c   1.000
_cell.angle_alpha   90.00
_cell.angle_beta   90.00
_cell.angle_gamma   90.00
#
_symmetry.space_group_name_H-M   'P 1'
#
loop_
_entity.id
_entity.type
_entity.pdbx_description
1 polymer ?
#
loop_
_entity_poly.entity_id
_entity_poly.type
_entity_poly.pdbx_seq_one_letter_code
_entity_poly.pdbx_strand_id
1 'polypeptide(L)'
;MSAAWLLSQRHSVTLYEKDARLGGHSNTVTVNTSLGPTPVDTGFIVFNDVTYPNLIALFDHLGVPSKISDMSFGVSLNGGRVEYSSVGAGAFLCGGRNLISPRFWSMTLDLLRFYKNAPDELRETREDLISLGEYLRQRGYGDAFQRDHLLPQA
;
A
#
# COMPACT_ATOMS: atom_id res chain seq x y z
N MET A 1 -15.39 6.40 14.79
CA MET A 1 -15.02 6.35 16.22
C MET A 1 -14.41 7.65 16.73
N SER A 2 -13.38 8.22 16.07
CA SER A 2 -12.72 9.46 16.50
C SER A 2 -13.69 10.63 16.73
N ALA A 3 -14.66 10.82 15.82
CA ALA A 3 -15.69 11.85 15.99
C ALA A 3 -16.53 11.66 17.26
N ALA A 4 -17.01 10.43 17.52
CA ALA A 4 -17.79 10.12 18.72
C ALA A 4 -16.97 10.32 20.01
N TRP A 5 -15.69 9.91 19.99
CA TRP A 5 -14.76 10.11 21.11
C TRP A 5 -14.50 11.60 21.41
N LEU A 6 -14.37 12.43 20.37
CA LEU A 6 -14.15 13.86 20.56
C LEU A 6 -15.43 14.57 21.03
N LEU A 7 -16.59 14.22 20.46
CA LEU A 7 -17.87 14.82 20.82
C LEU A 7 -18.30 14.43 22.25
N SER A 8 -17.99 13.21 22.70
CA SER A 8 -18.36 12.75 24.04
C SER A 8 -17.72 13.55 25.18
N GLN A 9 -16.67 14.32 24.89
CA GLN A 9 -16.04 15.25 25.84
C GLN A 9 -16.95 16.41 26.24
N ARG A 10 -17.98 16.73 25.42
CA ARG A 10 -18.88 17.88 25.65
C ARG A 10 -20.36 17.56 25.49
N HIS A 11 -20.70 16.40 24.94
CA HIS A 11 -22.06 16.01 24.62
C HIS A 11 -22.34 14.58 25.06
N SER A 12 -23.61 14.28 25.34
CA SER A 12 -24.06 12.89 25.43
C SER A 12 -24.13 12.31 24.02
N VAL A 13 -23.37 11.25 23.75
CA VAL A 13 -23.25 10.63 22.43
C VAL A 13 -23.76 9.19 22.51
N THR A 14 -24.64 8.81 21.59
CA THR A 14 -25.06 7.42 21.37
C THR A 14 -24.44 6.92 20.07
N LEU A 15 -23.71 5.80 20.13
CA LEU A 15 -23.09 5.16 18.98
C LEU A 15 -23.90 3.90 18.61
N TYR A 16 -24.30 3.80 17.35
CA TYR A 16 -24.92 2.60 16.80
C TYR A 16 -23.90 1.90 15.89
N GLU A 17 -23.63 0.63 16.19
CA GLU A 17 -22.76 -0.24 15.41
C GLU A 17 -23.55 -1.51 15.10
N LYS A 18 -23.45 -1.99 13.85
CA LYS A 18 -24.15 -3.18 13.39
C LYS A 18 -23.41 -4.44 13.84
N ASP A 19 -22.08 -4.40 13.83
CA ASP A 19 -21.25 -5.53 14.21
C ASP A 19 -21.10 -5.63 15.74
N ALA A 20 -20.65 -6.79 16.22
CA ALA A 20 -20.38 -7.03 17.64
C ALA A 20 -19.09 -6.35 18.15
N ARG A 21 -18.43 -5.54 17.32
CA ARG A 21 -17.17 -4.88 17.63
C ARG A 21 -17.13 -3.49 17.00
N LEU A 22 -16.34 -2.63 17.60
CA LEU A 22 -16.00 -1.35 16.99
C LEU A 22 -14.83 -1.51 16.00
N GLY A 23 -14.70 -0.57 15.06
CA GLY A 23 -13.50 -0.41 14.22
C GLY A 23 -13.72 -0.62 12.73
N GLY A 24 -14.78 -1.33 12.31
CA GLY A 24 -15.04 -1.58 10.88
C GLY A 24 -13.82 -2.23 10.20
N HIS A 25 -13.24 -1.58 9.19
CA HIS A 25 -12.07 -2.09 8.47
C HIS A 25 -10.79 -2.20 9.34
N SER A 26 -10.68 -1.45 10.44
CA SER A 26 -9.67 -1.71 11.46
C SER A 26 -10.08 -2.97 12.23
N ASN A 27 -9.42 -4.09 11.94
CA ASN A 27 -9.83 -5.41 12.41
C ASN A 27 -8.61 -6.27 12.78
N THR A 28 -8.47 -6.51 14.08
CA THR A 28 -7.49 -7.45 14.65
C THR A 28 -8.20 -8.73 15.04
N VAL A 29 -7.72 -9.87 14.52
CA VAL A 29 -8.23 -11.20 14.89
C VAL A 29 -7.14 -11.99 15.60
N THR A 30 -7.51 -12.78 16.60
CA THR A 30 -6.56 -13.65 17.29
C THR A 30 -6.47 -14.98 16.56
N VAL A 31 -5.27 -15.35 16.12
CA VAL A 31 -4.97 -16.62 15.44
C VAL A 31 -4.09 -17.48 16.33
N ASN A 32 -4.39 -18.78 16.43
CA ASN A 32 -3.54 -19.71 17.15
C ASN A 32 -2.33 -20.08 16.29
N THR A 33 -1.14 -19.68 16.74
CA THR A 33 0.14 -19.99 16.09
C THR A 33 0.94 -20.97 16.95
N SER A 34 2.07 -21.47 16.44
CA SER A 34 3.01 -22.29 17.23
C SER A 34 3.59 -21.54 18.44
N LEU A 35 3.53 -20.21 18.45
CA LEU A 35 3.96 -19.35 19.55
C LEU A 35 2.82 -19.00 20.53
N GLY A 36 1.60 -19.50 20.26
CA GLY A 36 0.38 -19.20 21.03
C GLY A 36 -0.61 -18.30 20.28
N PRO A 37 -1.64 -17.81 20.98
CA PRO A 37 -2.62 -16.87 20.42
C PRO A 37 -1.95 -15.54 20.03
N THR A 38 -2.01 -15.20 18.75
CA THR A 38 -1.33 -14.05 18.15
C THR A 38 -2.36 -13.10 17.51
N PRO A 39 -2.37 -11.81 17.86
CA PRO A 39 -3.21 -10.82 17.18
C PRO A 39 -2.68 -10.55 15.77
N VAL A 40 -3.58 -10.56 14.78
CA VAL A 40 -3.28 -10.31 13.36
C VAL A 40 -4.25 -9.28 12.81
N ASP A 41 -3.72 -8.18 12.29
CA ASP A 41 -4.52 -7.16 11.61
C ASP A 41 -4.84 -7.61 10.17
N THR A 42 -6.09 -7.45 9.75
CA THR A 42 -6.60 -8.01 8.48
C THR A 42 -7.18 -7.00 7.50
N GLY A 43 -7.32 -5.74 7.92
CA GLY A 43 -7.80 -4.66 7.05
C GLY A 43 -6.83 -3.50 7.07
N PHE A 44 -7.01 -2.60 8.04
CA PHE A 44 -6.05 -1.51 8.26
C PHE A 44 -4.85 -2.01 9.08
N ILE A 45 -3.71 -2.19 8.42
CA ILE A 45 -2.51 -2.82 9.03
C ILE A 45 -1.30 -1.88 9.15
N VAL A 46 -1.29 -0.76 8.41
CA VAL A 46 -0.11 0.13 8.33
C VAL A 46 -0.52 1.59 8.15
N PHE A 47 0.31 2.49 8.65
CA PHE A 47 0.23 3.93 8.46
C PHE A 47 1.63 4.52 8.30
N ASN A 48 1.73 5.77 7.85
CA ASN A 48 2.98 6.52 7.75
C ASN A 48 2.80 7.98 8.22
N ASP A 49 3.91 8.63 8.52
CA ASP A 49 4.00 10.00 9.04
C ASP A 49 3.50 11.07 8.08
N VAL A 50 3.74 10.91 6.78
CA VAL A 50 3.32 11.87 5.77
C VAL A 50 1.81 11.90 5.59
N THR A 51 1.16 10.73 5.49
CA THR A 51 -0.27 10.65 5.14
C THR A 51 -1.20 10.52 6.34
N TYR A 52 -0.69 10.20 7.54
CA TYR A 52 -1.52 9.98 8.75
C TYR A 52 -1.12 10.80 9.99
N PRO A 53 -0.84 12.11 9.89
CA PRO A 53 -0.41 12.92 11.04
C PRO A 53 -1.45 12.93 12.18
N ASN A 54 -2.74 12.99 11.84
CA ASN A 54 -3.82 12.99 12.85
C ASN A 54 -3.98 11.64 13.56
N LEU A 55 -3.72 10.53 12.87
CA LEU A 55 -3.81 9.20 13.47
C LEU A 55 -2.65 8.97 14.44
N ILE A 56 -1.45 9.40 14.06
CA ILE A 56 -0.26 9.34 14.90
C ILE A 56 -0.47 10.16 16.17
N ALA A 57 -0.93 11.41 16.03
CA ALA A 57 -1.24 12.26 17.18
C ALA A 57 -2.31 11.63 18.10
N LEU A 58 -3.30 10.92 17.54
CA LEU A 58 -4.29 10.18 18.32
C LEU A 58 -3.66 9.00 19.07
N PHE A 59 -2.79 8.21 18.43
CA PHE A 59 -2.09 7.11 19.09
C PHE A 59 -1.17 7.62 20.19
N ASP A 60 -0.43 8.70 19.96
CA ASP A 60 0.41 9.33 20.99
C ASP A 60 -0.43 9.80 22.18
N HIS A 61 -1.57 10.45 21.91
CA HIS A 61 -2.49 10.90 22.95
C HIS A 61 -3.06 9.74 23.78
N LEU A 62 -3.32 8.60 23.14
CA LEU A 62 -3.84 7.39 23.79
C LEU A 62 -2.73 6.49 24.37
N GLY A 63 -1.46 6.81 24.16
CA GLY A 63 -0.33 5.99 24.58
C GLY A 63 -0.23 4.63 23.85
N VAL A 64 -0.69 4.57 22.59
CA VAL A 64 -0.68 3.34 21.78
C VAL A 64 0.68 3.20 21.07
N PRO A 65 1.46 2.15 21.35
CA PRO A 65 2.76 1.96 20.72
C PRO A 65 2.62 1.50 19.27
N SER A 66 3.54 1.94 18.40
CA SER A 66 3.69 1.44 17.03
C SER A 66 4.98 0.62 16.87
N LYS A 67 5.07 -0.11 15.75
CA LYS A 67 6.28 -0.82 15.34
C LYS A 67 6.65 -0.43 13.93
N ILE A 68 7.96 -0.34 13.67
CA ILE A 68 8.48 -0.14 12.33
C ILE A 68 8.27 -1.44 11.54
N SER A 69 7.77 -1.32 10.32
CA SER A 69 7.63 -2.40 9.36
C SER A 69 8.24 -1.94 8.03
N ASP A 70 9.04 -2.80 7.40
CA ASP A 70 9.41 -2.59 6.00
C ASP A 70 8.21 -2.99 5.12
N MET A 71 7.74 -2.05 4.31
CA MET A 71 6.71 -2.31 3.30
C MET A 71 7.36 -2.93 2.07
N SER A 72 8.11 -4.02 2.27
CA SER A 72 8.76 -4.74 1.19
C SER A 72 7.72 -5.31 0.23
N PHE A 73 8.07 -5.34 -1.04
CA PHE A 73 7.18 -5.74 -2.12
C PHE A 73 7.83 -6.86 -2.91
N GLY A 74 7.04 -7.86 -3.26
CA GLY A 74 7.47 -9.01 -4.04
C GLY A 74 6.37 -9.44 -5.00
N VAL A 75 6.76 -9.76 -6.23
CA VAL A 75 5.85 -10.18 -7.30
C VAL A 75 6.29 -11.54 -7.80
N SER A 76 5.34 -12.46 -7.98
CA SER A 76 5.53 -13.72 -8.70
C SER A 76 4.39 -13.90 -9.70
N LEU A 77 4.71 -13.92 -10.99
CA LEU A 77 3.75 -13.98 -12.09
C LEU A 77 3.85 -15.29 -12.85
N ASN A 78 2.70 -15.73 -13.39
CA ASN A 78 2.59 -16.89 -14.28
C ASN A 78 3.23 -18.17 -13.70
N GLY A 79 3.04 -18.41 -12.41
CA GLY A 79 3.61 -19.57 -11.72
C GLY A 79 5.14 -19.48 -11.52
N GLY A 80 5.68 -18.29 -11.27
CA GLY A 80 7.11 -18.08 -11.01
C GLY A 80 7.97 -17.90 -12.27
N ARG A 81 7.36 -17.62 -13.43
CA ARG A 81 8.11 -17.32 -14.66
C ARG A 81 8.77 -15.95 -14.62
N VAL A 82 8.15 -15.00 -13.93
CA VAL A 82 8.71 -13.68 -13.66
C VAL A 82 8.56 -13.42 -12.18
N GLU A 83 9.67 -13.18 -11.52
CA GLU A 83 9.70 -12.83 -10.11
C GLU A 83 10.64 -11.66 -9.91
N TYR A 84 10.30 -10.76 -9.00
CA TYR A 84 11.22 -9.73 -8.52
C TYR A 84 10.73 -9.17 -7.19
N SER A 85 11.64 -8.54 -6.46
CA SER A 85 11.33 -7.85 -5.20
C SER A 85 11.96 -6.47 -5.17
N SER A 86 11.39 -5.57 -4.35
CA SER A 86 11.98 -4.28 -4.00
C SER A 86 13.21 -4.40 -3.08
N VAL A 87 13.48 -5.58 -2.52
CA VAL A 87 14.54 -5.79 -1.52
C VAL A 87 15.82 -6.32 -2.17
N GLY A 88 16.75 -5.43 -2.45
CA GLY A 88 18.10 -5.78 -2.91
C GLY A 88 18.18 -6.19 -4.39
N ALA A 89 19.34 -5.92 -5.00
CA ALA A 89 19.55 -6.11 -6.45
C ALA A 89 19.41 -7.58 -6.88
N GLY A 90 19.82 -8.53 -6.04
CA GLY A 90 19.73 -9.97 -6.34
C GLY A 90 18.29 -10.46 -6.45
N ALA A 91 17.40 -10.00 -5.55
CA ALA A 91 15.98 -10.34 -5.58
C ALA A 91 15.25 -9.58 -6.69
N PHE A 92 15.64 -8.33 -6.98
CA PHE A 92 15.13 -7.59 -8.13
C PHE A 92 15.41 -8.30 -9.46
N LEU A 93 16.62 -8.85 -9.61
CA LEU A 93 17.03 -9.56 -10.82
C LEU A 93 16.66 -11.05 -10.85
N CYS A 94 16.00 -11.56 -9.80
CA CYS A 94 15.67 -12.99 -9.62
C CYS A 94 16.88 -13.89 -9.90
N GLY A 95 18.02 -13.62 -9.24
CA GLY A 95 19.24 -14.41 -9.43
C GLY A 95 19.81 -14.37 -10.86
N GLY A 96 19.53 -13.30 -11.60
CA GLY A 96 20.06 -13.07 -12.95
C GLY A 96 19.12 -13.52 -14.08
N ARG A 97 18.01 -14.21 -13.79
CA ARG A 97 17.02 -14.61 -14.81
C ARG A 97 16.40 -13.42 -15.53
N ASN A 98 16.21 -12.31 -14.81
CA ASN A 98 15.63 -11.10 -15.37
C ASN A 98 16.62 -10.30 -16.23
N LEU A 99 17.94 -10.54 -16.13
CA LEU A 99 18.96 -9.80 -16.90
C LEU A 99 18.79 -9.99 -18.41
N ILE A 100 18.31 -11.16 -18.84
CA ILE A 100 18.14 -11.50 -20.26
C ILE A 100 16.71 -11.25 -20.76
N SER A 101 15.81 -10.68 -19.94
CA SER A 101 14.40 -10.48 -20.28
C SER A 101 14.17 -9.07 -20.82
N PRO A 102 13.92 -8.89 -22.13
CA PRO A 102 13.62 -7.57 -22.69
C PRO A 102 12.36 -6.95 -22.09
N ARG A 103 11.37 -7.80 -21.77
CA ARG A 103 10.11 -7.36 -21.14
C ARG A 103 10.35 -6.80 -19.73
N PHE A 104 11.23 -7.44 -18.96
CA PHE A 104 11.60 -6.96 -17.62
C PHE A 104 12.32 -5.61 -17.67
N TRP A 105 13.25 -5.43 -18.62
CA TRP A 105 13.93 -4.16 -18.80
C TRP A 105 12.98 -3.05 -19.29
N SER A 106 12.06 -3.36 -20.22
CA SER A 106 11.03 -2.41 -20.64
C SER A 106 10.16 -1.96 -19.47
N MET A 107 9.71 -2.89 -18.62
CA MET A 107 8.99 -2.60 -17.38
C MET A 107 9.81 -1.71 -16.44
N THR A 108 11.10 -2.03 -16.25
CA THR A 108 11.99 -1.31 -15.34
C THR A 108 12.27 0.12 -15.81
N LEU A 109 12.46 0.33 -17.11
CA LEU A 109 12.67 1.67 -17.67
C LEU A 109 11.42 2.53 -17.51
N ASP A 110 10.24 1.96 -17.79
CA ASP A 110 8.96 2.63 -17.58
C ASP A 110 8.69 2.92 -16.11
N LEU A 111 9.08 2.01 -15.20
CA LEU A 111 9.01 2.19 -13.75
C LEU A 111 9.82 3.40 -13.30
N LEU A 112 11.09 3.49 -13.73
CA LEU A 112 11.96 4.61 -13.40
C LEU A 112 11.43 5.92 -13.99
N ARG A 113 10.92 5.88 -15.23
CA ARG A 113 10.29 7.03 -15.88
C ARG A 113 9.05 7.50 -15.09
N PHE A 114 8.20 6.57 -14.66
CA PHE A 114 7.00 6.87 -13.90
C PHE A 114 7.34 7.55 -12.58
N TYR A 115 8.22 6.96 -11.77
CA TYR A 115 8.60 7.56 -10.48
C TYR A 115 9.30 8.92 -10.61
N LYS A 116 10.02 9.14 -11.72
CA LYS A 116 10.65 10.43 -11.99
C LYS A 116 9.62 11.50 -12.36
N ASN A 117 8.67 11.20 -13.23
CA ASN A 117 7.80 12.23 -13.82
C ASN A 117 6.46 12.39 -13.09
N ALA A 118 5.90 11.30 -12.53
CA ALA A 118 4.56 11.32 -11.94
C ALA A 118 4.33 12.40 -10.87
N PRO A 119 5.29 12.73 -9.98
CA PRO A 119 5.09 13.79 -8.98
C PRO A 119 4.87 15.19 -9.60
N ASP A 120 5.56 15.48 -10.69
CA ASP A 120 5.43 16.76 -11.39
C ASP A 120 4.18 16.76 -12.28
N GLU A 121 3.95 15.67 -13.02
CA GLU A 121 2.76 15.50 -13.86
C GLU A 121 1.46 15.56 -13.03
N LEU A 122 1.45 15.00 -11.81
CA LEU A 122 0.30 15.07 -10.91
C LEU A 122 -0.08 16.52 -10.54
N ARG A 123 0.89 17.45 -10.51
CA ARG A 123 0.60 18.87 -10.24
C ARG A 123 -0.07 19.54 -11.43
N GLU A 124 0.29 19.12 -12.65
CA GLU A 124 -0.26 19.65 -13.89
C GLU A 124 -1.65 19.08 -14.18
N THR A 125 -1.85 17.79 -13.92
CA THR A 125 -3.08 17.05 -14.26
C THR A 125 -4.04 16.89 -13.09
N ARG A 126 -3.83 17.59 -11.98
CA ARG A 126 -4.63 17.43 -10.74
C ARG A 126 -6.13 17.63 -10.96
N GLU A 127 -6.49 18.56 -11.85
CA GLU A 127 -7.87 18.89 -12.17
C GLU A 127 -8.45 18.00 -13.28
N ASP A 128 -7.60 17.19 -13.93
CA ASP A 128 -8.02 16.29 -14.99
C ASP A 128 -8.62 15.03 -14.38
N LEU A 129 -9.91 14.80 -14.61
CA LEU A 129 -10.61 13.59 -14.19
C LEU A 129 -10.37 12.41 -15.15
N ILE A 130 -9.10 12.09 -15.41
CA ILE A 130 -8.72 10.94 -16.24
C ILE A 130 -8.46 9.70 -15.37
N SER A 131 -8.77 8.53 -15.91
CA SER A 131 -8.40 7.27 -15.25
C SER A 131 -6.89 7.04 -15.30
N LEU A 132 -6.36 6.28 -14.34
CA LEU A 132 -4.95 5.87 -14.35
C LEU A 132 -4.58 5.15 -15.66
N GLY A 133 -5.44 4.26 -16.16
CA GLY A 133 -5.20 3.57 -17.42
C GLY A 133 -5.17 4.49 -18.65
N GLU A 134 -5.93 5.58 -18.63
CA GLU A 134 -5.90 6.59 -19.68
C GLU A 134 -4.62 7.43 -19.62
N TYR A 135 -4.25 7.90 -18.43
CA TYR A 135 -2.97 8.58 -18.19
C TYR A 135 -1.79 7.75 -18.72
N LEU A 136 -1.75 6.46 -18.39
CA LEU A 136 -0.65 5.58 -18.81
C LEU A 136 -0.58 5.44 -20.33
N ARG A 137 -1.73 5.39 -21.01
CA ARG A 137 -1.81 5.29 -22.46
C ARG A 137 -1.36 6.59 -23.14
N GLN A 138 -1.82 7.74 -22.65
CA GLN A 138 -1.45 9.06 -23.18
C GLN A 138 0.06 9.32 -23.06
N ARG A 139 0.69 8.84 -22.00
CA ARG A 139 2.14 8.96 -21.75
C ARG A 139 2.98 7.81 -22.33
N GLY A 140 2.35 6.86 -23.03
CA GLY A 140 3.04 5.76 -23.70
C GLY A 140 3.78 4.82 -22.74
N TYR A 141 3.20 4.50 -21.58
CA TYR A 141 3.73 3.45 -20.69
C TYR A 141 3.39 2.07 -21.26
N GLY A 142 4.40 1.20 -21.34
CA GLY A 142 4.29 -0.12 -21.96
C GLY A 142 3.43 -1.10 -21.17
N ASP A 143 2.95 -2.13 -21.86
CA ASP A 143 2.12 -3.20 -21.30
C ASP A 143 2.79 -3.93 -20.14
N ALA A 144 4.12 -4.10 -20.20
CA ALA A 144 4.90 -4.75 -19.14
C ALA A 144 4.83 -3.97 -17.82
N PHE A 145 5.00 -2.65 -17.86
CA PHE A 145 4.85 -1.81 -16.68
C PHE A 145 3.44 -1.86 -16.09
N GLN A 146 2.43 -1.76 -16.95
CA GLN A 146 1.04 -1.77 -16.51
C GLN A 146 0.64 -3.11 -15.88
N ARG A 147 0.96 -4.23 -16.55
CA ARG A 147 0.49 -5.56 -16.14
C ARG A 147 1.39 -6.28 -15.14
N ASP A 148 2.69 -6.06 -15.21
CA ASP A 148 3.66 -6.84 -14.43
C ASP A 148 4.16 -6.08 -13.19
N HIS A 149 3.86 -4.78 -13.08
CA HIS A 149 4.22 -3.95 -11.92
C HIS A 149 3.04 -3.21 -11.30
N LEU A 150 2.34 -2.39 -12.09
CA LEU A 150 1.34 -1.49 -11.54
C LEU A 150 0.08 -2.22 -11.07
N LEU A 151 -0.46 -3.14 -11.88
CA LEU A 151 -1.63 -3.93 -11.48
C LEU A 151 -1.38 -4.82 -10.25
N PRO A 152 -0.23 -5.51 -10.11
CA PRO A 152 0.10 -6.22 -8.86
C PRO A 152 0.20 -5.35 -7.60
N GLN A 153 0.38 -4.03 -7.77
CA GLN A 153 0.39 -3.07 -6.65
C GLN A 153 -0.96 -2.42 -6.38
N ALA A 154 -1.91 -2.52 -7.32
CA ALA A 154 -3.19 -1.82 -7.30
C ALA A 154 -4.26 -2.53 -6.46
#